data_AF-A0A8W7PRA0-F1
#
_entry.id   AF-A0A8W7PRA0-F1
#
_cell.length_a   1.000
_cell.length_b   1.000
_cell.length_c   1.000
_cell.angle_alpha   90.00
_cell.angle_beta   90.00
_cell.angle_gamma   90.00
#
_symmetry.space_group_name_H-M   'P 1'
#
loop_
_entity.id
_entity.type
_entity.pdbx_description
1 polymer ?
#
loop_
_entity_poly.entity_id
_entity_poly.type
_entity_poly.pdbx_seq_one_letter_code
_entity_poly.pdbx_strand_id
1 'polypeptide(L)'
;MYQIDYIHLFFSYARSIDDVRTIVQHAKLDHKNLTNTAQAIYYPRNEEGHDIGNIKLLEVDEHILEEIKKGSEICFKGALNEKVVLCTESRTYEMNEAEISNSLLLVKGLKLAQATS
;
A
#
# COMPACT_ATOMS: atom_id res chain seq x y z
N MET A 1 -0.61 17.91 44.88
CA MET A 1 -0.99 16.48 44.94
C MET A 1 -2.46 16.42 44.56
N TYR A 2 -2.89 16.00 43.36
CA TYR A 2 -2.43 14.90 42.53
C TYR A 2 -2.38 15.32 41.06
N GLN A 3 -1.24 15.15 40.41
CA GLN A 3 -1.13 15.16 38.96
C GLN A 3 -1.23 13.70 38.53
N ILE A 4 -2.38 13.29 38.00
CA ILE A 4 -2.53 11.97 37.38
C ILE A 4 -1.95 12.10 35.98
N ASP A 5 -0.69 11.71 35.87
CA ASP A 5 0.00 11.53 34.61
C ASP A 5 -0.74 10.48 33.78
N TYR A 6 -1.48 10.93 32.76
CA TYR A 6 -1.97 10.11 31.66
C TYR A 6 -0.77 9.68 30.79
N ILE A 7 0.12 8.88 31.37
CA ILE A 7 1.24 8.27 30.68
C ILE A 7 0.85 6.81 30.36
N HIS A 8 0.80 6.53 29.05
CA HIS A 8 0.72 5.21 28.42
C HIS A 8 -0.62 4.44 28.41
N LEU A 9 -1.69 5.02 27.82
CA LEU A 9 -2.68 4.22 27.08
C LEU A 9 -2.29 4.12 25.60
N PHE A 10 -1.08 3.63 25.33
CA PHE A 10 -0.64 3.20 24.00
C PHE A 10 -0.65 1.67 23.93
N PHE A 11 -1.79 1.03 24.22
CA PHE A 11 -1.99 -0.33 23.74
C PHE A 11 -2.36 -0.23 22.25
N SER A 12 -1.40 -0.39 21.35
CA SER A 12 -1.71 -0.71 19.96
C SER A 12 -2.40 -2.06 19.95
N TYR A 13 -3.69 -2.09 19.64
CA TYR A 13 -4.41 -3.34 19.50
C TYR A 13 -3.75 -4.19 18.39
N ALA A 14 -3.04 -5.24 18.81
CA ALA A 14 -2.55 -6.29 17.93
C ALA A 14 -3.53 -7.45 18.00
N ARG A 15 -4.11 -7.83 16.85
CA ARG A 15 -5.14 -8.86 16.81
C ARG A 15 -4.52 -10.21 17.18
N SER A 16 -5.06 -10.84 18.23
CA SER A 16 -4.63 -12.16 18.66
C SER A 16 -5.35 -13.28 17.89
N ILE A 17 -4.86 -14.52 18.00
CA ILE A 17 -5.54 -15.68 17.41
C ILE A 17 -6.88 -15.95 18.08
N ASP A 18 -7.02 -15.63 19.36
CA ASP A 18 -8.28 -15.82 20.10
C ASP A 18 -9.34 -14.81 19.63
N ASP A 19 -8.95 -13.56 19.36
CA ASP A 19 -9.84 -12.57 18.71
C ASP A 19 -10.35 -13.08 17.37
N VAL A 20 -9.47 -13.67 16.55
CA VAL A 20 -9.84 -14.25 15.25
C VAL A 20 -10.86 -15.39 15.44
N ARG A 21 -10.63 -16.30 16.38
CA ARG A 21 -11.55 -17.41 16.67
C ARG A 21 -12.91 -16.90 17.11
N THR A 22 -12.95 -15.91 18.01
CA THR A 22 -14.19 -15.29 18.47
C THR A 22 -14.97 -14.65 17.32
N ILE A 23 -14.30 -13.92 16.43
CA ILE A 23 -14.93 -13.31 15.25
C ILE A 23 -15.48 -14.39 14.30
N VAL A 24 -14.71 -15.45 14.02
CA VAL A 24 -15.14 -16.57 13.16
C VAL A 24 -16.40 -17.24 13.73
N GLN A 25 -16.42 -17.49 15.04
CA GLN A 25 -17.58 -18.05 15.73
C GLN A 25 -18.81 -17.15 15.61
N HIS A 26 -18.67 -15.85 15.87
CA HIS A 26 -19.79 -14.90 15.74
C HIS A 26 -20.28 -14.75 14.30
N ALA A 27 -19.39 -14.84 13.32
CA ALA A 27 -19.72 -14.79 11.91
C ALA A 27 -20.38 -16.08 11.37
N LYS A 28 -20.53 -17.12 12.21
CA LYS A 28 -21.07 -18.45 11.83
C LYS A 28 -20.33 -19.09 10.65
N LEU A 29 -19.04 -18.77 10.50
CA LEU A 29 -18.21 -19.37 9.46
C LEU A 29 -17.76 -20.76 9.90
N ASP A 30 -17.87 -21.75 9.03
CA ASP A 30 -17.29 -23.06 9.26
C ASP A 30 -15.77 -22.98 9.10
N HIS A 31 -15.02 -23.42 10.11
CA HIS A 31 -13.56 -23.50 10.07
C HIS A 31 -13.04 -24.29 8.87
N LYS A 32 -13.79 -25.26 8.37
CA LYS A 32 -13.43 -26.06 7.19
C LYS A 32 -13.46 -25.27 5.89
N ASN A 33 -14.20 -24.16 5.87
CA ASN A 33 -14.35 -23.28 4.70
C ASN A 33 -13.39 -22.08 4.77
N LEU A 34 -12.53 -22.00 5.78
CA LEU A 34 -11.50 -20.98 5.88
C LEU A 34 -10.25 -21.40 5.10
N THR A 35 -9.63 -20.44 4.43
CA THR A 35 -8.30 -20.65 3.86
C THR A 35 -7.25 -20.71 4.97
N ASN A 36 -6.09 -21.27 4.65
CA ASN A 36 -4.96 -21.35 5.58
C ASN A 36 -4.28 -20.00 5.87
N THR A 37 -4.77 -18.90 5.27
CA THR A 37 -4.12 -17.59 5.32
C THR A 37 -5.09 -16.54 5.86
N ALA A 38 -4.83 -16.09 7.09
CA ALA A 38 -5.46 -14.91 7.68
C ALA A 38 -4.39 -13.87 8.00
N GLN A 39 -4.65 -12.60 7.64
CA GLN A 39 -3.75 -11.49 7.95
C GLN A 39 -4.56 -10.26 8.34
N ALA A 40 -4.08 -9.54 9.36
CA ALA A 40 -4.59 -8.22 9.71
C ALA A 40 -3.75 -7.16 8.99
N ILE A 41 -4.42 -6.20 8.36
CA ILE A 41 -3.78 -5.07 7.70
C ILE A 41 -4.00 -3.83 8.58
N TYR A 42 -2.92 -3.09 8.82
CA TYR A 42 -2.92 -1.89 9.66
C TYR A 42 -2.41 -0.72 8.84
N TYR A 43 -2.95 0.47 9.11
CA TYR A 43 -2.36 1.70 8.59
C TYR A 43 -1.01 1.97 9.29
N PRO A 44 -0.02 2.50 8.56
CA PRO A 44 1.26 2.87 9.15
C PRO A 44 1.04 3.94 10.21
N ARG A 45 1.67 3.78 11.38
CA ARG A 45 1.49 4.69 12.52
C ARG A 45 2.66 5.66 12.61
N ASN A 46 2.50 6.85 12.03
CA ASN A 46 3.49 7.94 12.10
C ASN A 46 4.93 7.48 11.75
N GLU A 47 5.06 6.52 10.84
CA GLU A 47 6.36 6.06 10.35
C GLU A 47 6.88 7.06 9.32
N GLU A 48 8.10 7.57 9.53
CA GLU A 48 8.75 8.45 8.56
C GLU A 48 8.86 7.73 7.21
N GLY A 49 8.41 8.39 6.13
CA GLY A 49 8.37 7.81 4.78
C GLY A 49 7.05 7.13 4.39
N HIS A 50 6.05 7.07 5.28
CA HIS A 50 4.71 6.56 5.00
C HIS A 50 3.65 7.67 4.78
N ASP A 51 4.08 8.85 4.38
CA ASP A 51 3.16 9.90 3.92
C ASP A 51 2.56 9.47 2.58
N ILE A 52 1.30 9.04 2.62
CA ILE A 52 0.53 8.60 1.45
C ILE A 52 0.47 9.73 0.40
N GLY A 53 0.54 11.00 0.82
CA GLY A 53 0.60 12.15 -0.10
C GLY A 53 1.85 12.18 -0.98
N ASN A 54 2.92 11.48 -0.58
CA ASN A 54 4.20 11.44 -1.29
C ASN A 54 4.39 10.17 -2.13
N ILE A 55 3.39 9.28 -2.19
CA ILE A 55 3.44 8.07 -3.02
C ILE A 55 2.48 8.24 -4.20
N LYS A 56 3.03 8.15 -5.42
CA LYS A 56 2.26 8.07 -6.65
C LYS A 56 2.60 6.78 -7.38
N LEU A 57 1.62 6.22 -8.08
CA LEU A 57 1.83 5.08 -8.96
C LEU A 57 2.03 5.59 -10.38
N LEU A 58 3.02 5.04 -11.07
CA LEU A 58 3.33 5.34 -12.45
C LEU A 58 3.05 4.08 -13.27
N GLU A 59 2.28 4.22 -14.34
CA GLU A 59 2.18 3.17 -15.34
C GLU A 59 3.51 3.08 -16.11
N VAL A 60 4.01 1.86 -16.24
CA VAL A 60 5.33 1.58 -16.81
C VAL A 60 5.14 0.60 -17.96
N ASP A 61 5.44 1.04 -19.18
CA ASP A 61 5.47 0.16 -20.35
C ASP A 61 6.75 -0.70 -20.36
N GLU A 62 6.87 -1.59 -21.34
CA GLU A 62 8.03 -2.48 -21.47
C GLU A 62 9.35 -1.70 -21.62
N HIS A 63 9.35 -0.59 -22.35
CA HIS A 63 10.54 0.22 -22.57
C HIS A 63 11.01 0.91 -21.29
N ILE A 64 10.10 1.58 -20.58
CA ILE A 64 10.40 2.23 -19.30
C ILE A 64 10.91 1.19 -18.29
N LEU A 65 10.28 0.00 -18.25
CA LEU A 65 10.70 -1.08 -17.36
C LEU A 65 12.13 -1.54 -17.64
N GLU A 66 12.49 -1.69 -18.90
CA GLU A 66 13.85 -2.07 -19.31
C GLU A 66 14.87 -1.01 -18.91
N GLU A 67 14.57 0.28 -19.15
CA GLU A 67 15.46 1.38 -18.77
C GLU A 67 15.66 1.44 -17.24
N ILE A 68 14.60 1.26 -16.44
CA ILE A 68 14.71 1.16 -14.97
C ILE A 68 15.60 -0.02 -14.58
N LYS A 69 15.40 -1.20 -15.18
CA LYS A 69 16.19 -2.41 -14.86
C LYS A 69 17.66 -2.28 -15.22
N LYS A 70 17.99 -1.56 -16.29
CA LYS A 70 19.38 -1.25 -16.69
C LYS A 70 20.04 -0.22 -15.78
N GLY A 71 19.24 0.53 -15.00
CA GLY A 71 19.71 1.66 -14.21
C GLY A 71 19.93 2.94 -15.04
N SER A 72 19.30 3.03 -16.22
CA SER A 72 19.31 4.23 -17.05
C SER A 72 18.64 5.41 -16.34
N GLU A 73 19.02 6.63 -16.71
CA GLU A 73 18.37 7.84 -16.19
C GLU A 73 16.97 8.00 -16.79
N ILE A 74 15.99 8.21 -15.90
CA ILE A 74 14.62 8.56 -16.27
C ILE A 74 14.23 9.77 -15.43
N CYS A 75 13.74 10.82 -16.07
CA CYS A 75 13.48 12.10 -15.41
C CYS A 75 12.13 12.69 -15.81
N PHE A 76 11.48 13.33 -14.83
CA PHE A 76 10.33 14.18 -15.09
C PHE A 76 10.81 15.57 -15.49
N LYS A 77 10.26 16.13 -16.57
CA LYS A 77 10.53 17.49 -17.03
C LYS A 77 9.23 18.27 -17.18
N GLY A 78 9.25 19.53 -16.78
CA GLY A 78 8.13 20.45 -16.95
C GLY A 78 8.33 21.71 -16.12
N ALA A 79 7.95 22.87 -16.67
CA ALA A 79 7.88 24.13 -15.92
C ALA A 79 6.53 24.28 -15.19
N LEU A 80 6.41 25.31 -14.33
CA LEU A 80 5.23 25.56 -13.49
C LEU A 80 3.90 25.65 -14.27
N ASN A 81 3.97 26.06 -15.54
CA ASN A 81 2.82 26.27 -16.42
C ASN A 81 2.84 25.34 -17.65
N GLU A 82 3.67 24.30 -17.63
CA GLU A 82 3.78 23.34 -18.73
C GLU A 82 3.28 21.98 -18.30
N LYS A 83 2.88 21.16 -19.28
CA LYS A 83 2.60 19.76 -19.02
C LYS A 83 3.89 19.05 -18.61
N VAL A 84 3.80 18.23 -17.57
CA VAL A 84 4.91 17.35 -17.18
C VAL A 84 5.03 16.22 -18.21
N VAL A 85 6.27 15.90 -18.57
CA VAL A 85 6.62 14.75 -19.40
C VAL A 85 7.63 13.87 -18.66
N LEU A 86 7.61 12.58 -18.96
CA LEU A 86 8.63 11.64 -18.52
C LEU A 86 9.60 11.41 -19.68
N CYS A 87 10.89 11.61 -19.46
CA CYS A 87 11.93 11.42 -20.47
C CYS A 87 12.85 10.28 -20.06
N THR A 88 13.14 9.40 -21.01
CA THR A 88 14.32 8.54 -21.02
C THR A 88 15.37 9.16 -21.95
N GLU A 89 16.53 8.53 -22.11
CA GLU A 89 17.53 8.99 -23.09
C GLU A 89 17.01 8.99 -24.53
N SER A 90 16.03 8.13 -24.85
CA SER A 90 15.59 7.88 -26.22
C SER A 90 14.12 8.22 -26.49
N ARG A 91 13.29 8.44 -25.47
CA ARG A 91 11.85 8.68 -25.60
C ARG A 91 11.33 9.74 -24.66
N THR A 92 10.25 10.39 -25.08
CA THR A 92 9.49 11.34 -24.25
C THR A 92 8.03 10.88 -24.20
N TYR A 93 7.49 10.83 -22.99
CA TYR A 93 6.15 10.37 -22.69
C TYR A 93 5.32 11.52 -22.13
N GLU A 94 4.13 11.72 -22.68
CA GLU A 94 3.15 12.63 -22.08
C GLU A 94 2.60 12.00 -20.79
N MET A 95 2.60 12.77 -19.70
CA MET A 95 2.02 12.33 -18.43
C MET A 95 0.58 12.80 -18.32
N ASN A 96 -0.31 11.86 -18.01
CA ASN A 96 -1.69 12.16 -17.66
C ASN A 96 -1.99 11.56 -16.28
N GLU A 97 -2.72 12.30 -15.44
CA GLU A 97 -3.25 11.74 -14.21
C GLU A 97 -4.46 10.86 -14.54
N ALA A 98 -4.44 9.64 -14.03
CA ALA A 98 -5.55 8.70 -14.15
C ALA A 98 -6.32 8.65 -12.84
N GLU A 99 -7.60 9.02 -12.89
CA GLU A 99 -8.50 8.83 -11.76
C GLU A 99 -9.08 7.40 -11.78
N ILE A 100 -9.10 6.76 -10.62
CA ILE A 100 -9.70 5.45 -10.43
C ILE A 100 -10.94 5.57 -9.56
N SER A 101 -12.00 4.82 -9.89
CA SER A 101 -13.24 4.81 -9.11
C SER A 101 -13.24 3.76 -8.00
N ASN A 102 -12.23 2.87 -7.98
CA ASN A 102 -12.06 1.84 -6.98
C ASN A 102 -11.05 2.25 -5.90
N SER A 103 -11.20 1.67 -4.71
CA SER A 103 -10.19 1.77 -3.67
C SER A 103 -9.01 0.86 -4.01
N LEU A 104 -7.80 1.37 -3.87
CA LEU A 104 -6.55 0.62 -4.01
C LEU A 104 -5.79 0.65 -2.69
N LEU A 105 -5.30 -0.51 -2.25
CA LEU A 105 -4.48 -0.61 -1.04
C LEU A 105 -3.11 -1.19 -1.41
N LEU A 106 -2.06 -0.40 -1.21
CA LEU A 106 -0.67 -0.84 -1.40
C LEU A 106 -0.14 -1.44 -0.10
N VAL A 107 0.03 -2.77 -0.08
CA VAL A 107 0.51 -3.51 1.10
C VAL A 107 1.77 -4.28 0.76
N LYS A 108 2.88 -3.98 1.44
CA LYS A 108 4.13 -4.72 1.27
C LYS A 108 3.98 -6.14 1.80
N GLY A 109 4.30 -7.14 0.97
CA GLY A 109 4.33 -8.54 1.38
C GLY A 109 2.95 -9.14 1.70
N LEU A 110 1.88 -8.64 1.06
CA LEU A 110 0.54 -9.18 1.21
C LEU A 110 0.54 -10.69 0.93
N LYS A 111 0.06 -11.49 1.90
CA LYS A 111 -0.05 -12.94 1.71
C LYS A 111 -1.25 -13.23 0.81
N LEU A 112 -1.03 -13.98 -0.27
CA LEU A 112 -2.12 -14.44 -1.12
C LEU A 112 -2.57 -15.82 -0.65
N ALA A 113 -3.87 -15.98 -0.42
CA ALA A 113 -4.44 -17.29 -0.16
C ALA A 113 -4.44 -18.11 -1.47
N GLN A 114 -4.43 -19.44 -1.35
CA GLN A 114 -4.70 -20.31 -2.50
C GLN A 114 -6.10 -20.00 -3.06
N ALA A 115 -6.22 -20.01 -4.39
CA ALA A 115 -7.52 -19.89 -5.04
C ALA A 115 -8.44 -21.01 -4.53
N THR A 116 -9.59 -20.63 -3.98
CA THR A 116 -10.66 -21.57 -3.63
C THR A 116 -11.40 -21.93 -4.91
N SER A 117 -11.47 -23.23 -5.23
CA SER A 117 -12.29 -23.77 -6.32
C SER A 117 -13.77 -23.76 -5.99
#